data_AF-A0A3R9AJA0-F1
#
_entry.id   AF-A0A3R9AJA0-F1
#
_cell.length_a   1.000
_cell.length_b   1.000
_cell.length_c   1.000
_cell.angle_alpha   90.00
_cell.angle_beta   90.00
_cell.angle_gamma   90.00
#
_symmetry.space_group_name_H-M   'P 1'
#
loop_
_entity.id
_entity.type
_entity.pdbx_description
1 polymer ?
#
loop_
_entity_poly.entity_id
_entity_poly.type
_entity_poly.pdbx_seq_one_letter_code
_entity_poly.pdbx_strand_id
1 'polypeptide(L)'
;MNARPTLEQLDLVITRMRDRLAGRNALLAVWFVETMAVMEARFAEAQEDPRDLAPARAAAFAFVKAALHQWATRPPHERQPEAVTGKRSAK
;
A
#
# COMPACT_ATOMS: atom_id res chain seq x y z
N MET A 1 -18.34 15.31 -15.06
CA MET A 1 -18.24 13.86 -15.24
C MET A 1 -16.91 13.41 -14.65
N ASN A 2 -16.91 12.69 -13.53
CA ASN A 2 -15.70 12.07 -13.00
C ASN A 2 -15.46 10.77 -13.77
N ALA A 3 -14.69 10.84 -14.86
CA ALA A 3 -14.30 9.65 -15.61
C ALA A 3 -13.49 8.73 -14.69
N ARG A 4 -13.90 7.47 -14.58
CA ARG A 4 -13.08 6.45 -13.91
C ARG A 4 -11.79 6.27 -14.71
N PRO A 5 -10.63 6.23 -14.05
CA PRO A 5 -9.36 6.08 -14.75
C PRO A 5 -9.32 4.74 -15.49
N THR A 6 -8.77 4.75 -16.71
CA THR A 6 -8.57 3.52 -17.49
C THR A 6 -7.44 2.67 -16.88
N LEU A 7 -7.38 1.39 -17.26
CA LEU A 7 -6.32 0.49 -16.80
C LEU A 7 -4.93 1.02 -17.17
N GLU A 8 -4.75 1.50 -18.41
CA GLU A 8 -3.49 2.07 -18.88
C GLU A 8 -3.06 3.32 -18.07
N GLN A 9 -4.03 4.17 -17.72
CA GLN A 9 -3.76 5.34 -16.88
C GLN A 9 -3.32 4.94 -15.47
N LEU A 10 -3.94 3.90 -14.90
CA LEU A 10 -3.55 3.37 -13.60
C LEU A 10 -2.15 2.78 -13.65
N ASP A 11 -1.84 1.97 -14.67
CA ASP A 11 -0.54 1.33 -14.84
C ASP A 11 0.59 2.35 -14.97
N LEU A 12 0.35 3.43 -15.72
CA LEU A 12 1.30 4.54 -15.84
C LEU A 12 1.58 5.21 -14.48
N VAL A 13 0.53 5.48 -13.69
CA VAL A 13 0.67 6.13 -12.39
C VAL A 13 1.35 5.20 -11.38
N ILE A 14 0.96 3.93 -11.36
CA ILE A 14 1.55 2.89 -10.49
C ILE A 14 3.04 2.72 -10.79
N THR A 15 3.40 2.65 -12.08
CA THR A 15 4.81 2.54 -12.51
C THR A 15 5.63 3.74 -12.04
N ARG A 16 5.13 4.97 -12.27
CA ARG A 16 5.80 6.20 -11.81
C ARG A 16 5.98 6.24 -10.29
N MET A 17 4.99 5.76 -9.53
CA MET A 17 5.08 5.70 -8.07
C MET A 17 6.12 4.68 -7.62
N ARG A 18 6.11 3.48 -8.22
CA ARG A 18 7.11 2.43 -7.97
C ARG A 18 8.52 2.95 -8.23
N ASP A 19 8.76 3.59 -9.36
CA ASP A 19 10.09 4.08 -9.74
C ASP A 19 10.57 5.18 -8.77
N ARG A 20 9.67 6.07 -8.33
CA ARG A 20 9.96 7.07 -7.30
C ARG A 20 10.31 6.42 -5.95
N LEU A 21 9.62 5.35 -5.57
CA LEU A 21 9.94 4.61 -4.34
C LEU A 21 11.28 3.89 -4.47
N ALA A 22 11.55 3.26 -5.61
CA ALA A 22 12.79 2.54 -5.88
C ALA A 22 14.02 3.46 -5.79
N GLY A 23 13.91 4.69 -6.29
CA GLY A 23 14.96 5.71 -6.15
C GLY A 23 15.22 6.18 -4.72
N ARG A 24 14.35 5.86 -3.75
CA ARG A 24 14.50 6.22 -2.33
C ARG A 24 14.84 5.02 -1.46
N ASN A 25 14.17 3.90 -1.68
CA ASN A 25 14.31 2.65 -0.93
C ASN A 25 13.80 1.47 -1.78
N ALA A 26 14.71 0.60 -2.20
CA ALA A 26 14.38 -0.56 -3.03
C ALA A 26 13.43 -1.55 -2.33
N LEU A 27 13.57 -1.77 -1.02
CA LEU A 27 12.67 -2.66 -0.27
C LEU A 27 11.24 -2.11 -0.23
N LEU A 28 11.09 -0.79 -0.13
CA LEU A 28 9.78 -0.15 -0.16
C LEU A 28 9.10 -0.30 -1.53
N ALA A 29 9.87 -0.28 -2.61
CA ALA A 29 9.36 -0.53 -3.96
C ALA A 29 8.94 -1.98 -4.17
N VAL A 30 9.70 -2.95 -3.63
CA VAL A 30 9.32 -4.38 -3.64
C VAL A 30 8.02 -4.58 -2.87
N TRP A 31 7.96 -4.09 -1.63
CA TRP A 31 6.75 -4.14 -0.81
C TRP A 31 5.54 -3.53 -1.50
N PHE A 32 5.71 -2.40 -2.20
CA PHE A 32 4.66 -1.75 -2.96
C PHE A 32 4.10 -2.66 -4.05
N VAL A 33 4.95 -3.31 -4.85
CA VAL A 33 4.53 -4.20 -5.94
C VAL A 33 3.81 -5.44 -5.38
N GLU A 34 4.37 -6.07 -4.36
CA GLU A 34 3.78 -7.26 -3.74
C GLU A 34 2.41 -6.95 -3.13
N THR A 35 2.31 -5.83 -2.39
CA THR A 35 1.05 -5.42 -1.76
C THR A 35 0.01 -5.03 -2.80
N MET A 36 0.42 -4.35 -3.87
CA MET A 36 -0.48 -4.06 -5.01
C MET A 36 -1.08 -5.35 -5.59
N ALA A 37 -0.25 -6.37 -5.86
CA ALA A 37 -0.71 -7.62 -6.44
C ALA A 37 -1.69 -8.37 -5.52
N VAL A 38 -1.38 -8.45 -4.22
CA VAL A 38 -2.25 -9.09 -3.23
C VAL A 38 -3.59 -8.36 -3.11
N MET A 39 -3.56 -7.04 -3.01
CA MET A 39 -4.78 -6.25 -2.84
C MET A 39 -5.62 -6.21 -4.11
N GLU A 40 -5.00 -6.15 -5.29
CA GLU A 40 -5.73 -6.22 -6.56
C GLU A 40 -6.48 -7.54 -6.70
N ALA A 41 -5.83 -8.68 -6.42
CA ALA A 41 -6.49 -9.98 -6.43
C ALA A 41 -7.67 -10.01 -5.46
N ARG A 42 -7.47 -9.56 -4.21
CA ARG A 42 -8.53 -9.49 -3.20
C ARG A 42 -9.71 -8.62 -3.63
N PHE A 43 -9.45 -7.48 -4.28
CA PHE A 43 -10.52 -6.61 -4.76
C PHE A 43 -11.18 -7.14 -6.04
N ALA A 44 -10.48 -7.88 -6.89
CA ALA A 44 -11.04 -8.54 -8.05
C ALA A 44 -11.99 -9.68 -7.66
N GLU A 45 -11.63 -10.48 -6.64
CA GLU A 45 -12.50 -11.55 -6.10
C GLU A 45 -13.84 -11.02 -5.56
N ALA A 46 -13.85 -9.79 -5.05
CA ALA A 46 -15.04 -9.15 -4.49
C ALA A 46 -15.91 -8.43 -5.54
N GLN A 47 -15.54 -8.45 -6.82
CA GLN A 47 -16.25 -7.75 -7.89
C GLN A 47 -17.26 -8.62 -8.63
N GLU A 48 -18.32 -7.97 -9.13
CA GLU A 48 -19.37 -8.61 -9.94
C GLU A 48 -18.85 -9.09 -11.31
N ASP A 49 -17.95 -8.32 -11.95
CA ASP A 49 -17.26 -8.71 -13.17
C ASP A 49 -15.76 -8.89 -12.90
N PRO A 50 -15.27 -10.14 -12.75
CA PRO A 50 -13.86 -10.41 -12.53
C PRO A 50 -12.94 -10.05 -13.71
N ARG A 51 -13.49 -9.73 -14.89
CA ARG A 51 -12.71 -9.39 -16.09
C ARG A 51 -12.42 -7.90 -16.19
N ASP A 52 -13.18 -7.05 -15.48
CA ASP A 52 -12.85 -5.63 -15.38
C ASP A 52 -11.85 -5.40 -14.25
N LEU A 53 -10.57 -5.32 -14.60
CA LEU A 53 -9.49 -5.14 -13.62
C LEU A 53 -9.33 -3.68 -13.18
N ALA A 54 -9.89 -2.70 -13.90
CA ALA A 54 -9.67 -1.29 -13.60
C ALA A 54 -10.17 -0.89 -12.20
N PRO A 55 -11.37 -1.29 -11.73
CA PRO A 55 -11.82 -1.00 -10.37
C PRO A 55 -10.96 -1.72 -9.32
N ALA A 56 -10.56 -2.97 -9.57
CA ALA A 56 -9.70 -3.74 -8.64
C ALA A 56 -8.37 -3.01 -8.42
N ARG A 57 -7.73 -2.62 -9.53
CA ARG A 57 -6.43 -1.95 -9.52
C ARG A 57 -6.52 -0.55 -8.92
N ALA A 58 -7.59 0.19 -9.20
CA ALA A 58 -7.83 1.50 -8.57
C ALA A 58 -7.99 1.39 -7.05
N ALA A 59 -8.77 0.41 -6.57
CA ALA A 59 -8.97 0.17 -5.14
C ALA A 59 -7.67 -0.25 -4.44
N ALA A 60 -6.92 -1.18 -5.05
CA ALA A 60 -5.60 -1.59 -4.56
C ALA A 60 -4.64 -0.40 -4.45
N PHE A 61 -4.59 0.43 -5.49
CA PHE A 61 -3.72 1.61 -5.50
C PHE A 61 -4.12 2.63 -4.42
N ALA A 62 -5.41 2.88 -4.23
CA ALA A 62 -5.90 3.76 -3.17
C ALA A 62 -5.52 3.25 -1.77
N PHE A 63 -5.66 1.94 -1.53
CA PHE A 63 -5.27 1.30 -0.28
C PHE A 63 -3.76 1.45 -0.01
N VAL A 64 -2.92 1.08 -0.98
CA VAL A 64 -1.46 1.16 -0.82
C VAL A 64 -1.00 2.61 -0.63
N LYS A 65 -1.61 3.56 -1.33
CA LYS A 65 -1.33 5.00 -1.12
C LYS A 65 -1.67 5.44 0.30
N ALA A 66 -2.78 4.97 0.87
CA ALA A 66 -3.15 5.29 2.26
C ALA A 66 -2.18 4.65 3.26
N ALA A 67 -1.75 3.41 3.05
CA ALA A 67 -0.76 2.75 3.89
C ALA A 67 0.59 3.48 3.88
N LEU A 68 1.07 3.90 2.71
CA LEU A 68 2.29 4.71 2.57
C LEU A 68 2.15 6.06 3.29
N HIS A 69 0.99 6.71 3.18
CA HIS A 69 0.73 7.95 3.90
C HIS A 69 0.78 7.70 5.42
N GLN A 70 0.12 6.65 5.92
CA GLN A 70 0.12 6.32 7.33
C GLN A 70 1.55 6.08 7.86
N TRP A 71 2.40 5.38 7.11
CA TRP A 71 3.80 5.19 7.49
C TRP A 71 4.59 6.50 7.53
N ALA A 72 4.35 7.40 6.58
CA ALA A 72 4.99 8.71 6.56
C ALA A 72 4.55 9.60 7.73
N THR A 73 3.30 9.45 8.20
CA THR A 73 2.72 10.30 9.27
C THR A 73 2.66 9.64 10.64
N ARG A 74 3.15 8.40 10.80
CA ARG A 74 3.17 7.73 12.11
C ARG A 74 4.03 8.52 13.11
N PRO A 75 3.47 8.91 14.27
CA PRO A 75 4.20 9.61 15.32
C PRO A 75 5.42 8.80 15.80
N PRO A 76 6.52 9.45 16.23
CA PRO A 76 7.74 8.76 16.65
C PRO A 76 7.56 7.74 17.80
N HIS A 77 6.53 7.92 18.65
CA HIS A 77 6.30 7.07 19.81
C HIS A 77 5.66 5.71 19.48
N GLU A 78 5.11 5.51 18.28
CA GLU A 78 4.58 4.23 17.81
C GLU A 78 5.62 3.38 17.06
N ARG A 79 6.89 3.85 16.95
CA ARG A 79 7.94 3.18 16.17
C ARG A 79 8.78 2.18 16.97
N GLN A 80 8.60 2.03 18.28
CA GLN A 80 9.39 1.07 19.04
C GLN A 80 8.64 -0.25 19.23
N PRO A 81 9.28 -1.41 19.00
CA PRO A 81 8.85 -2.62 19.68
C PRO A 81 9.04 -2.35 21.17
N GLU A 82 8.02 -2.59 21.98
CA GLU A 82 8.12 -2.52 23.42
C GLU A 82 9.35 -3.33 23.86
N ALA A 83 10.41 -2.63 24.26
CA ALA A 83 11.38 -3.20 25.15
C ALA A 83 10.59 -3.49 26.42
N VAL A 84 10.15 -4.74 26.57
CA VAL A 84 9.58 -5.32 27.80
C VAL A 84 10.62 -5.12 28.89
N THR A 85 10.65 -3.94 29.46
CA THR A 85 11.44 -3.60 30.63
C THR A 85 10.53 -3.91 31.79
N GLY A 86 10.32 -5.22 32.02
CA GLY A 86 9.71 -5.73 33.22
C GLY A 86 10.58 -5.34 34.41
N LYS A 87 10.33 -4.16 34.98
CA LYS A 87 10.83 -3.81 36.31
C LYS A 87 10.11 -4.72 37.30
N ARG A 88 10.72 -5.86 37.61
CA ARG A 88 10.46 -6.57 38.87
C ARG A 88 11.00 -5.68 39.99
N SER A 89 10.15 -4.83 40.56
CA SER A 89 10.40 -4.30 41.88
C SER A 89 9.85 -5.28 42.89
N ALA A 90 10.77 -6.08 43.44
CA ALA A 90 10.62 -6.70 44.74
C ALA A 90 10.72 -5.60 45.81
N LYS A 91 9.75 -5.52 46.73
CA LYS A 91 9.91 -5.73 48.17
C LYS A 91 8.61 -5.38 48.90
#